data_AF-A0A6J0P4K2-F1
#
_entry.id   AF-A0A6J0P4K2-F1
#
_cell.length_a   1.000
_cell.length_b   1.000
_cell.length_c   1.000
_cell.angle_alpha   90.00
_cell.angle_beta   90.00
_cell.angle_gamma   90.00
#
_symmetry.space_group_name_H-M   'P 1'
#
loop_
_entity.id
_entity.type
_entity.pdbx_description
1 polymer ?
#
loop_
_entity_poly.entity_id
_entity_poly.type
_entity_poly.pdbx_seq_one_letter_code
_entity_poly.pdbx_strand_id
1 'polypeptide(L)'
;MGKENVVSRPLTRAFASALRASGAAASTTTTTQNQQRASTKRPASEDVNNVTAPNKKKKRAALGDISNGTFNEVKLEAKDIVKQVKKSQGLATCVTSEVTDLLQSGTDAKAELVSVTADNCIEKHRLPPRPLGRSVEKSAVIGSSTELDLPKFTDIDSDDKDPLLCCLYAPEIYYNLRVSELKRRPVPDFMERIQKDITQSMRGILVDWLVEVSEEYTLVPDTLYLTVYLIDWFLHGNYLERQRLQLLGITCMLIASKYEEINAPRIEEFCFITDNTYTRDQVLEMENQVLAHFSFQIYTPTPKTFLRRFLRAAQASYLRPRLELECLASYLTELTLIDYHFLKFLPSVIAASAVFLAKWTLDQSNHPWNPTLEHYTTYKASDLKASVHALQDLQLNTKGCPLSAVRMKYRQEKFKSVAVLMSPKLLDTLF
;
A
#
# COMPACT_ATOMS: atom_id res chain seq x y z
N MET A 1 27.03 13.03 -33.30
CA MET A 1 28.02 12.59 -32.29
C MET A 1 27.61 13.19 -30.95
N GLY A 2 27.28 12.37 -29.96
CA GLY A 2 26.85 12.82 -28.62
C GLY A 2 25.85 11.83 -28.04
N LYS A 3 26.34 10.88 -27.24
CA LYS A 3 25.62 9.69 -26.75
C LYS A 3 24.66 10.07 -25.61
N GLU A 4 23.41 9.63 -25.72
CA GLU A 4 22.46 9.58 -24.60
C GLU A 4 22.82 8.43 -23.64
N ASN A 5 23.04 8.76 -22.38
CA ASN A 5 23.26 7.80 -21.30
C ASN A 5 21.91 7.25 -20.83
N VAL A 6 21.56 6.05 -21.30
CA VAL A 6 20.46 5.25 -20.74
C VAL A 6 20.96 4.58 -19.46
N VAL A 7 20.51 5.07 -18.31
CA VAL A 7 20.75 4.45 -17.00
C VAL A 7 19.87 3.20 -16.88
N SER A 8 20.47 2.05 -17.05
CA SER A 8 19.87 0.74 -16.79
C SER A 8 19.66 0.53 -15.28
N ARG A 9 18.42 0.22 -14.87
CA ARG A 9 18.07 -0.18 -13.50
C ARG A 9 18.42 -1.67 -13.27
N PRO A 10 19.12 -2.04 -12.19
CA PRO A 10 19.10 -3.41 -11.70
C PRO A 10 18.45 -3.51 -10.31
N LEU A 11 18.00 -4.73 -9.95
CA LEU A 11 17.69 -5.22 -8.59
C LEU A 11 16.22 -5.30 -8.14
N THR A 12 15.38 -6.13 -8.79
CA THR A 12 14.18 -6.73 -8.17
C THR A 12 14.27 -8.26 -8.02
N ARG A 13 15.40 -8.88 -8.40
CA ARG A 13 15.57 -10.35 -8.42
C ARG A 13 16.33 -10.94 -7.21
N ALA A 14 16.84 -10.11 -6.31
CA ALA A 14 17.76 -10.54 -5.26
C ALA A 14 17.08 -11.06 -3.99
N PHE A 15 15.85 -10.64 -3.67
CA PHE A 15 15.18 -11.07 -2.43
C PHE A 15 14.67 -12.51 -2.47
N ALA A 16 14.32 -13.05 -3.65
CA ALA A 16 13.94 -14.45 -3.80
C ALA A 16 15.13 -15.44 -3.72
N SER A 17 16.37 -14.95 -3.87
CA SER A 17 17.59 -15.79 -3.88
C SER A 17 18.36 -15.78 -2.56
N ALA A 18 18.12 -14.82 -1.66
CA ALA A 18 18.92 -14.63 -0.44
C ALA A 18 18.53 -15.53 0.75
N LEU A 19 17.49 -16.35 0.63
CA LEU A 19 17.03 -17.28 1.70
C LEU A 19 17.43 -18.76 1.50
N ARG A 20 18.38 -19.08 0.61
CA ARG A 20 18.70 -20.49 0.26
C ARG A 20 20.12 -20.98 0.54
N ALA A 21 20.99 -20.20 1.17
CA ALA A 21 22.37 -20.61 1.39
C ALA A 21 22.76 -20.64 2.87
N SER A 22 22.04 -21.41 3.70
CA SER A 22 22.56 -21.97 4.95
C SER A 22 21.62 -23.07 5.44
N GLY A 23 21.97 -24.33 5.13
CA GLY A 23 21.15 -25.47 5.48
C GLY A 23 21.62 -26.78 4.87
N ALA A 24 22.92 -27.07 4.92
CA ALA A 24 23.45 -28.43 4.79
C ALA A 24 24.94 -28.44 5.18
N ALA A 25 25.23 -28.81 6.43
CA ALA A 25 26.30 -29.72 6.84
C ALA A 25 26.71 -29.43 8.30
N ALA A 26 26.17 -30.20 9.24
CA ALA A 26 26.82 -30.45 10.51
C ALA A 26 26.90 -31.95 10.70
N SER A 27 28.11 -32.51 10.57
CA SER A 27 28.53 -33.68 11.32
C SER A 27 30.07 -33.76 11.39
N THR A 28 30.55 -33.65 12.64
CA THR A 28 31.80 -34.21 13.21
C THR A 28 33.17 -33.57 12.94
N THR A 29 33.62 -32.78 13.92
CA THR A 29 34.88 -32.87 14.72
C THR A 29 35.94 -33.91 14.26
N THR A 30 37.27 -33.71 14.29
CA THR A 30 38.15 -32.94 15.19
C THR A 30 39.59 -32.88 14.61
N THR A 31 40.27 -31.74 14.83
CA THR A 31 41.70 -31.49 15.15
C THR A 31 42.89 -32.02 14.31
N THR A 32 43.79 -31.05 14.03
CA THR A 32 45.29 -31.05 14.05
C THR A 32 46.11 -31.35 12.79
N GLN A 33 46.82 -30.28 12.36
CA GLN A 33 48.23 -30.16 11.97
C GLN A 33 48.82 -30.92 10.75
N ASN A 34 49.31 -30.07 9.84
CA ASN A 34 50.64 -30.06 9.21
C ASN A 34 51.11 -31.13 8.20
N GLN A 35 51.68 -30.56 7.12
CA GLN A 35 52.85 -30.97 6.32
C GLN A 35 52.70 -31.94 5.13
N GLN A 36 53.01 -31.35 3.97
CA GLN A 36 53.98 -31.77 2.94
C GLN A 36 53.75 -33.02 2.07
N ARG A 37 54.02 -32.75 0.78
CA ARG A 37 54.72 -33.58 -0.24
C ARG A 37 53.96 -34.66 -1.02
N ALA A 38 53.87 -34.35 -2.33
CA ALA A 38 54.45 -35.09 -3.46
C ALA A 38 53.89 -36.48 -3.87
N SER A 39 53.37 -36.46 -5.09
CA SER A 39 53.74 -37.32 -6.23
C SER A 39 53.22 -38.75 -6.34
N THR A 40 52.76 -39.00 -7.57
CA THR A 40 52.96 -40.17 -8.44
C THR A 40 51.91 -41.29 -8.53
N LYS A 41 51.59 -41.56 -9.81
CA LYS A 41 51.36 -42.84 -10.51
C LYS A 41 49.93 -43.39 -10.67
N ARG A 42 49.50 -43.30 -11.94
CA ARG A 42 48.70 -44.26 -12.77
C ARG A 42 49.27 -45.71 -12.71
N PRO A 43 48.62 -46.79 -13.24
CA PRO A 43 47.71 -46.81 -14.42
C PRO A 43 46.55 -47.84 -14.46
N ALA A 44 45.76 -47.73 -15.55
CA ALA A 44 45.00 -48.75 -16.33
C ALA A 44 43.90 -49.57 -15.60
N SER A 45 42.74 -49.93 -16.19
CA SER A 45 42.38 -50.26 -17.58
C SER A 45 40.86 -50.24 -17.80
N GLU A 46 40.46 -49.87 -19.01
CA GLU A 46 39.37 -50.38 -19.89
C GLU A 46 38.05 -50.89 -19.27
N ASP A 47 36.91 -50.25 -19.62
CA ASP A 47 35.97 -50.85 -20.58
C ASP A 47 34.85 -49.91 -21.06
N VAL A 48 34.35 -50.24 -22.24
CA VAL A 48 33.47 -49.48 -23.15
C VAL A 48 31.99 -49.56 -22.74
N ASN A 49 31.25 -48.43 -22.75
CA ASN A 49 29.99 -48.27 -23.50
C ASN A 49 29.28 -46.94 -23.24
N ASN A 50 28.83 -46.34 -24.34
CA ASN A 50 28.16 -45.06 -24.46
C ASN A 50 26.65 -45.32 -24.63
N VAL A 51 25.81 -44.97 -23.64
CA VAL A 51 24.37 -44.72 -23.86
C VAL A 51 23.90 -43.61 -22.92
N THR A 52 23.28 -42.63 -23.56
CA THR A 52 22.70 -41.37 -23.10
C THR A 52 21.71 -41.52 -21.93
N ALA A 53 21.96 -40.83 -20.82
CA ALA A 53 21.00 -40.69 -19.71
C ALA A 53 20.34 -39.29 -19.74
N PRO A 54 19.03 -39.18 -19.47
CA PRO A 54 18.31 -37.91 -19.50
C PRO A 54 18.60 -37.08 -18.24
N ASN A 55 18.78 -35.78 -18.47
CA ASN A 55 18.96 -34.73 -17.47
C ASN A 55 17.89 -34.82 -16.35
N LYS A 56 18.35 -35.07 -15.12
CA LYS A 56 17.58 -34.86 -13.89
C LYS A 56 17.17 -33.38 -13.81
N LYS A 57 15.90 -33.08 -14.09
CA LYS A 57 15.29 -31.78 -13.80
C LYS A 57 15.37 -31.53 -12.29
N LYS A 58 16.29 -30.64 -11.87
CA LYS A 58 16.30 -30.09 -10.51
C LYS A 58 15.05 -29.22 -10.34
N LYS A 59 14.02 -29.76 -9.67
CA LYS A 59 12.91 -28.99 -9.11
C LYS A 59 13.49 -27.97 -8.12
N ARG A 60 13.06 -26.71 -8.18
CA ARG A 60 13.44 -25.64 -7.23
C ARG A 60 12.18 -24.96 -6.70
N ALA A 61 12.25 -24.58 -5.43
CA ALA A 61 11.12 -24.44 -4.50
C ALA A 61 10.33 -23.12 -4.59
N ALA A 62 9.12 -23.14 -4.06
CA ALA A 62 8.34 -21.99 -3.60
C ALA A 62 8.87 -21.48 -2.23
N LEU A 63 8.40 -20.31 -1.75
CA LEU A 63 8.74 -19.80 -0.42
C LEU A 63 8.44 -20.86 0.66
N GLY A 64 9.49 -21.32 1.36
CA GLY A 64 9.41 -22.17 2.55
C GLY A 64 9.45 -21.34 3.83
N ASP A 65 8.97 -21.94 4.91
CA ASP A 65 8.59 -21.38 6.22
C ASP A 65 9.35 -20.13 6.72
N ILE A 66 8.56 -19.11 7.08
CA ILE A 66 8.99 -17.92 7.80
C ILE A 66 9.21 -18.31 9.27
N SER A 67 10.47 -18.46 9.68
CA SER A 67 10.89 -18.50 11.08
C SER A 67 11.98 -17.45 11.34
N ASN A 68 11.94 -16.83 12.52
CA ASN A 68 12.78 -15.70 12.92
C ASN A 68 14.26 -16.07 13.04
N GLY A 69 15.17 -15.30 12.42
CA GLY A 69 16.61 -15.42 12.64
C GLY A 69 17.48 -14.42 11.85
N THR A 70 17.87 -13.35 12.54
CA THR A 70 19.13 -12.56 12.48
C THR A 70 19.88 -12.41 11.14
N PHE A 71 19.90 -11.19 10.59
CA PHE A 71 20.78 -10.79 9.47
C PHE A 71 21.80 -9.72 9.91
N ASN A 72 23.08 -10.06 9.83
CA ASN A 72 24.18 -9.10 9.70
C ASN A 72 25.00 -9.46 8.45
N GLU A 73 25.17 -8.42 7.63
CA GLU A 73 26.38 -8.11 6.83
C GLU A 73 26.67 -8.74 5.44
N VAL A 74 26.96 -7.80 4.52
CA VAL A 74 27.83 -7.84 3.31
C VAL A 74 27.24 -8.15 1.93
N LYS A 75 27.91 -7.55 0.94
CA LYS A 75 27.55 -6.87 -0.31
C LYS A 75 28.40 -7.45 -1.47
N LEU A 76 27.95 -7.25 -2.72
CA LEU A 76 28.67 -7.39 -4.04
C LEU A 76 28.90 -8.84 -4.52
N GLU A 77 28.77 -9.24 -5.80
CA GLU A 77 29.00 -8.53 -7.08
C GLU A 77 28.40 -9.27 -8.33
N ALA A 78 27.99 -8.48 -9.34
CA ALA A 78 28.02 -8.66 -10.81
C ALA A 78 27.27 -9.78 -11.63
N LYS A 79 26.41 -9.29 -12.57
CA LYS A 79 26.33 -9.49 -14.06
C LYS A 79 26.31 -10.94 -14.62
N ASP A 80 25.49 -11.35 -15.59
CA ASP A 80 24.94 -10.73 -16.80
C ASP A 80 23.76 -11.57 -17.38
N ILE A 81 23.10 -11.02 -18.41
CA ILE A 81 22.25 -11.64 -19.45
C ILE A 81 20.71 -11.57 -19.24
N VAL A 82 20.12 -10.52 -19.83
CA VAL A 82 18.74 -10.50 -20.36
C VAL A 82 18.82 -10.22 -21.86
N LYS A 83 18.17 -11.05 -22.67
CA LYS A 83 17.61 -10.65 -23.98
C LYS A 83 16.59 -11.69 -24.46
N GLN A 84 15.54 -11.18 -25.11
CA GLN A 84 14.38 -11.84 -25.73
C GLN A 84 13.26 -12.12 -24.70
N VAL A 85 12.06 -11.52 -24.79
CA VAL A 85 11.16 -11.46 -25.94
C VAL A 85 10.30 -10.17 -25.90
N LYS A 86 10.31 -9.41 -26.99
CA LYS A 86 9.21 -8.49 -27.40
C LYS A 86 8.76 -8.96 -28.78
N LYS A 87 7.64 -9.68 -28.89
CA LYS A 87 6.78 -9.72 -30.09
C LYS A 87 5.55 -10.61 -29.88
N SER A 88 4.38 -9.99 -29.77
CA SER A 88 3.11 -10.35 -30.45
C SER A 88 1.97 -9.54 -29.80
N GLN A 89 1.41 -8.57 -30.53
CA GLN A 89 0.06 -8.60 -31.16
C GLN A 89 -1.07 -8.44 -30.13
N GLY A 90 -2.06 -7.53 -30.26
CA GLY A 90 -2.61 -6.87 -31.43
C GLY A 90 -4.03 -7.37 -31.70
N LEU A 91 -5.03 -6.48 -31.49
CA LEU A 91 -6.39 -6.44 -32.07
C LEU A 91 -7.50 -7.41 -31.60
N ALA A 92 -8.57 -6.86 -31.00
CA ALA A 92 -10.00 -7.20 -31.15
C ALA A 92 -10.81 -6.25 -30.23
N THR A 93 -11.47 -5.19 -30.69
CA THR A 93 -12.77 -5.06 -31.39
C THR A 93 -14.01 -5.51 -30.58
N CYS A 94 -14.89 -4.52 -30.42
CA CYS A 94 -16.22 -4.46 -29.81
C CYS A 94 -17.20 -5.58 -30.20
N VAL A 95 -17.97 -6.08 -29.22
CA VAL A 95 -19.34 -6.57 -29.42
C VAL A 95 -20.19 -6.12 -28.22
N THR A 96 -21.20 -5.31 -28.51
CA THR A 96 -22.34 -4.97 -27.66
C THR A 96 -23.36 -6.12 -27.68
N SER A 97 -23.92 -6.48 -26.53
CA SER A 97 -25.29 -7.01 -26.47
C SER A 97 -25.91 -6.77 -25.11
N GLU A 98 -27.05 -6.09 -25.17
CA GLU A 98 -28.01 -5.81 -24.11
C GLU A 98 -28.59 -7.09 -23.51
N VAL A 99 -28.88 -7.08 -22.21
CA VAL A 99 -29.99 -7.87 -21.63
C VAL A 99 -30.63 -7.02 -20.53
N THR A 100 -31.88 -6.66 -20.77
CA THR A 100 -32.84 -6.09 -19.80
C THR A 100 -33.63 -7.19 -19.10
N ASP A 101 -33.87 -6.95 -17.81
CA ASP A 101 -35.01 -7.32 -16.95
C ASP A 101 -35.57 -8.74 -16.95
N LEU A 102 -35.49 -9.40 -15.80
CA LEU A 102 -36.62 -9.61 -14.86
C LEU A 102 -36.18 -10.60 -13.77
N LEU A 103 -36.40 -10.24 -12.49
CA LEU A 103 -37.05 -11.08 -11.48
C LEU A 103 -37.16 -10.30 -10.15
N GLN A 104 -38.38 -9.89 -9.84
CA GLN A 104 -38.86 -9.60 -8.50
C GLN A 104 -39.27 -10.90 -7.79
N SER A 105 -39.41 -10.80 -6.47
CA SER A 105 -39.72 -11.82 -5.44
C SER A 105 -38.47 -12.55 -4.95
N GLY A 106 -38.05 -12.49 -3.68
CA GLY A 106 -38.75 -12.21 -2.44
C GLY A 106 -38.75 -13.48 -1.61
N THR A 107 -37.88 -13.58 -0.60
CA THR A 107 -38.10 -14.34 0.64
C THR A 107 -36.97 -14.11 1.64
N ASP A 108 -37.39 -13.99 2.89
CA ASP A 108 -36.63 -13.64 4.08
C ASP A 108 -35.50 -14.62 4.42
N ALA A 109 -34.35 -14.08 4.81
CA ALA A 109 -33.42 -14.76 5.70
C ALA A 109 -32.82 -13.75 6.68
N LYS A 110 -33.35 -13.79 7.92
CA LYS A 110 -32.76 -13.15 9.10
C LYS A 110 -31.30 -13.59 9.25
N ALA A 111 -30.36 -12.68 9.02
CA ALA A 111 -29.00 -12.81 9.52
C ALA A 111 -28.96 -12.25 10.94
N GLU A 112 -28.72 -13.15 11.89
CA GLU A 112 -28.60 -12.89 13.32
C GLU A 112 -27.36 -12.04 13.58
N LEU A 113 -27.58 -10.76 13.91
CA LEU A 113 -26.54 -9.82 14.30
C LEU A 113 -26.10 -10.16 15.73
N VAL A 114 -24.98 -10.88 15.86
CA VAL A 114 -24.33 -11.08 17.16
C VAL A 114 -23.70 -9.74 17.58
N SER A 115 -24.41 -9.00 18.43
CA SER A 115 -23.91 -7.80 19.09
C SER A 115 -22.93 -8.19 20.19
N VAL A 116 -21.64 -8.18 19.89
CA VAL A 116 -20.60 -8.15 20.93
C VAL A 116 -20.25 -6.69 21.18
N THR A 117 -20.64 -6.20 22.35
CA THR A 117 -20.32 -4.89 22.89
C THR A 117 -18.81 -4.75 23.08
N ALA A 118 -18.16 -4.06 22.14
CA ALA A 118 -16.80 -3.55 22.31
C ALA A 118 -16.89 -2.14 22.94
N ASP A 119 -17.12 -2.11 24.26
CA ASP A 119 -16.88 -0.90 25.04
C ASP A 119 -15.37 -0.70 25.21
N ASN A 120 -14.93 0.54 24.93
CA ASN A 120 -13.56 1.09 25.03
C ASN A 120 -12.64 0.98 23.80
N CYS A 121 -12.86 1.84 22.80
CA CYS A 121 -11.83 2.67 22.11
C CYS A 121 -12.40 3.41 20.89
N ILE A 122 -13.44 4.23 21.07
CA ILE A 122 -13.86 5.19 20.04
C ILE A 122 -13.92 6.55 20.73
N GLU A 123 -12.85 7.35 20.59
CA GLU A 123 -12.96 8.79 20.79
C GLU A 123 -14.13 9.30 19.96
N LYS A 124 -14.95 10.22 20.51
CA LYS A 124 -16.14 10.77 19.85
C LYS A 124 -15.72 11.51 18.57
N HIS A 125 -15.54 10.78 17.47
CA HIS A 125 -15.21 11.36 16.18
C HIS A 125 -16.40 12.17 15.68
N ARG A 126 -16.22 13.50 15.64
CA ARG A 126 -17.26 14.43 15.19
C ARG A 126 -17.42 14.29 13.68
N LEU A 127 -18.56 13.76 13.24
CA LEU A 127 -18.93 13.83 11.83
C LEU A 127 -19.10 15.30 11.43
N PRO A 128 -18.66 15.69 10.22
CA PRO A 128 -18.96 17.02 9.69
C PRO A 128 -20.48 17.21 9.61
N PRO A 129 -20.99 18.42 9.86
CA PRO A 129 -22.40 18.71 9.59
C PRO A 129 -22.71 18.44 8.12
N ARG A 130 -23.85 17.79 7.85
CA ARG A 130 -24.26 17.50 6.48
C ARG A 130 -24.40 18.81 5.69
N PRO A 131 -23.84 18.89 4.47
CA PRO A 131 -24.01 20.08 3.64
C PRO A 131 -25.50 20.36 3.38
N LEU A 132 -25.94 21.61 3.59
CA LEU A 132 -27.22 22.09 3.07
C LEU A 132 -27.08 22.22 1.55
N GLY A 133 -28.01 21.63 0.80
CA GLY A 133 -27.97 21.63 -0.67
C GLY A 133 -27.83 23.04 -1.23
N ARG A 134 -26.87 23.25 -2.14
CA ARG A 134 -26.66 24.53 -2.82
C ARG A 134 -27.82 24.74 -3.79
N SER A 135 -28.90 25.39 -3.36
CA SER A 135 -29.99 25.78 -4.26
C SER A 135 -29.47 26.83 -5.23
N VAL A 136 -29.64 26.59 -6.53
CA VAL A 136 -29.26 27.55 -7.58
C VAL A 136 -30.32 28.65 -7.62
N GLU A 137 -30.23 29.62 -6.73
CA GLU A 137 -30.92 30.89 -6.90
C GLU A 137 -29.91 31.96 -7.29
N LYS A 138 -29.89 32.29 -8.59
CA LYS A 138 -29.30 33.54 -9.06
C LYS A 138 -30.18 34.69 -8.56
N SER A 139 -29.76 35.36 -7.49
CA SER A 139 -30.29 36.67 -7.15
C SER A 139 -29.16 37.67 -7.02
N ALA A 140 -29.05 38.53 -8.03
CA ALA A 140 -28.30 39.76 -7.96
C ALA A 140 -29.03 40.73 -7.02
N VAL A 141 -28.39 41.14 -5.92
CA VAL A 141 -28.81 42.32 -5.17
C VAL A 141 -27.56 43.13 -4.82
N ILE A 142 -27.54 44.35 -5.35
CA ILE A 142 -26.58 45.42 -5.03
C ILE A 142 -27.04 46.07 -3.73
N GLY A 143 -26.14 46.26 -2.75
CA GLY A 143 -26.42 47.15 -1.62
C GLY A 143 -25.50 47.05 -0.40
N SER A 144 -24.50 47.94 -0.36
CA SER A 144 -23.94 48.64 0.83
C SER A 144 -23.14 47.89 1.90
N SER A 145 -21.81 48.00 1.76
CA SER A 145 -20.80 48.36 2.78
C SER A 145 -21.03 48.00 4.25
N THR A 146 -20.32 46.97 4.72
CA THR A 146 -19.78 46.87 6.08
C THR A 146 -18.50 46.02 6.00
N GLU A 147 -17.50 46.32 6.83
CA GLU A 147 -16.13 45.79 6.89
C GLU A 147 -15.85 44.48 6.12
N LEU A 148 -14.81 44.48 5.27
CA LEU A 148 -14.35 43.30 4.55
C LEU A 148 -13.80 42.26 5.55
N ASP A 149 -14.69 41.45 6.12
CA ASP A 149 -14.35 40.19 6.77
C ASP A 149 -13.65 39.32 5.71
N LEU A 150 -12.31 39.32 5.70
CA LEU A 150 -11.59 38.36 4.88
C LEU A 150 -12.09 36.96 5.26
N PRO A 151 -12.41 36.11 4.28
CA PRO A 151 -12.93 34.78 4.59
C PRO A 151 -11.90 34.06 5.46
N LYS A 152 -12.37 33.51 6.59
CA LYS A 152 -11.53 32.80 7.57
C LYS A 152 -10.72 31.66 6.94
N PHE A 153 -11.12 31.18 5.77
CA PHE A 153 -10.45 30.14 5.01
C PHE A 153 -10.55 30.41 3.49
N THR A 154 -9.68 29.77 2.71
CA THR A 154 -9.72 29.81 1.25
C THR A 154 -10.67 28.75 0.71
N ASP A 155 -11.65 29.12 -0.11
CA ASP A 155 -12.52 28.15 -0.78
C ASP A 155 -11.75 27.34 -1.83
N ILE A 156 -11.55 26.04 -1.58
CA ILE A 156 -10.89 25.13 -2.53
C ILE A 156 -11.87 24.51 -3.52
N ASP A 157 -13.17 24.62 -3.31
CA ASP A 157 -14.19 24.04 -4.20
C ASP A 157 -14.71 25.07 -5.22
N SER A 158 -14.14 26.27 -5.28
CA SER A 158 -14.56 27.34 -6.22
C SER A 158 -14.02 27.21 -7.65
N ASP A 159 -13.25 26.14 -7.94
CA ASP A 159 -12.67 25.94 -9.28
C ASP A 159 -13.65 25.21 -10.20
N ASP A 160 -14.35 25.99 -11.02
CA ASP A 160 -15.31 25.49 -12.01
C ASP A 160 -14.65 25.08 -13.33
N LYS A 161 -13.32 25.18 -13.47
CA LYS A 161 -12.62 24.93 -14.75
C LYS A 161 -12.30 23.46 -14.97
N ASP A 162 -12.04 22.71 -13.90
CA ASP A 162 -11.76 21.28 -13.99
C ASP A 162 -13.03 20.46 -13.69
N PRO A 163 -13.65 19.83 -14.72
CA PRO A 163 -14.87 19.06 -14.53
C PRO A 163 -14.66 17.83 -13.64
N LEU A 164 -13.42 17.35 -13.45
CA LEU A 164 -13.13 16.20 -12.59
C LEU A 164 -13.22 16.54 -11.09
N LEU A 165 -13.20 17.83 -10.74
CA LEU A 165 -13.33 18.25 -9.35
C LEU A 165 -14.76 18.16 -8.83
N CYS A 166 -15.75 18.17 -9.74
CA CYS A 166 -17.17 18.08 -9.40
C CYS A 166 -17.55 19.03 -8.24
N CYS A 167 -17.14 20.30 -8.31
CA CYS A 167 -17.24 21.30 -7.25
C CYS A 167 -18.62 21.33 -6.55
N LEU A 168 -19.70 21.22 -7.33
CA LEU A 168 -21.09 21.18 -6.85
C LEU A 168 -21.36 20.01 -5.89
N TYR A 169 -20.76 18.85 -6.13
CA TYR A 169 -20.97 17.63 -5.36
C TYR A 169 -19.88 17.38 -4.32
N ALA A 170 -18.76 18.10 -4.39
CA ALA A 170 -17.59 17.87 -3.55
C ALA A 170 -17.90 17.85 -2.04
N PRO A 171 -18.75 18.74 -1.48
CA PRO A 171 -19.15 18.67 -0.07
C PRO A 171 -19.90 17.38 0.29
N GLU A 172 -20.88 16.96 -0.51
CA GLU A 172 -21.70 15.76 -0.24
C GLU A 172 -20.89 14.48 -0.46
N ILE A 173 -20.04 14.43 -1.49
CA ILE A 173 -19.08 13.34 -1.70
C ILE A 173 -18.22 13.18 -0.46
N TYR A 174 -17.64 14.27 0.02
CA TYR A 174 -16.74 14.21 1.16
C TYR A 174 -17.45 13.84 2.47
N TYR A 175 -18.67 14.35 2.69
CA TYR A 175 -19.54 13.92 3.78
C TYR A 175 -19.77 12.40 3.72
N ASN A 176 -20.13 11.86 2.55
CA ASN A 176 -20.35 10.43 2.36
C ASN A 176 -19.09 9.60 2.58
N LEU A 177 -17.91 10.10 2.18
CA LEU A 177 -16.63 9.45 2.48
C LEU A 177 -16.37 9.39 4.00
N ARG A 178 -16.61 10.49 4.72
CA ARG A 178 -16.47 10.56 6.20
C ARG A 178 -17.45 9.65 6.94
N VAL A 179 -18.65 9.45 6.41
CA VAL A 179 -19.60 8.47 6.95
C VAL A 179 -19.16 7.04 6.61
N SER A 180 -18.62 6.83 5.41
CA SER A 180 -18.24 5.51 4.92
C SER A 180 -16.96 4.97 5.57
N GLU A 181 -16.00 5.82 5.94
CA GLU A 181 -14.78 5.38 6.66
C GLU A 181 -15.06 4.80 8.06
N LEU A 182 -16.22 5.13 8.64
CA LEU A 182 -16.68 4.56 9.90
C LEU A 182 -17.30 3.17 9.73
N LYS A 183 -17.66 2.80 8.49
CA LYS A 183 -18.24 1.51 8.15
C LYS A 183 -17.12 0.56 7.72
N ARG A 184 -17.32 -0.73 7.98
CA ARG A 184 -16.45 -1.82 7.48
C ARG A 184 -14.96 -1.59 7.73
N ARG A 185 -14.62 -1.21 8.96
CA ARG A 185 -13.23 -1.04 9.41
C ARG A 185 -12.73 -2.29 10.13
N PRO A 186 -11.58 -2.89 9.74
CA PRO A 186 -10.99 -3.98 10.50
C PRO A 186 -10.75 -3.57 11.95
N VAL A 187 -11.26 -4.34 12.91
CA VAL A 187 -11.01 -4.08 14.33
C VAL A 187 -9.52 -4.37 14.61
N PRO A 188 -8.74 -3.43 15.19
CA PRO A 188 -7.29 -3.55 15.32
C PRO A 188 -6.76 -4.73 16.16
N ASP A 189 -7.63 -5.55 16.75
CA ASP A 189 -7.29 -6.71 17.56
C ASP A 189 -7.31 -8.03 16.77
N PHE A 190 -7.66 -7.99 15.47
CA PHE A 190 -7.97 -9.21 14.73
C PHE A 190 -6.80 -10.17 14.56
N MET A 191 -5.56 -9.67 14.61
CA MET A 191 -4.37 -10.53 14.60
C MET A 191 -4.25 -11.38 15.86
N GLU A 192 -4.74 -10.88 17.00
CA GLU A 192 -4.72 -11.62 18.27
C GLU A 192 -5.98 -12.48 18.43
N ARG A 193 -7.12 -11.97 17.97
CA ARG A 193 -8.43 -12.61 18.14
C ARG A 193 -8.72 -13.73 17.14
N ILE A 194 -8.31 -13.58 15.88
CA ILE A 194 -8.69 -14.49 14.78
C ILE A 194 -7.49 -15.29 14.27
N GLN A 195 -6.35 -14.63 14.08
CA GLN A 195 -5.19 -15.27 13.49
C GLN A 195 -4.40 -16.07 14.55
N LYS A 196 -4.14 -17.35 14.26
CA LYS A 196 -3.30 -18.22 15.13
C LYS A 196 -1.91 -18.46 14.54
N ASP A 197 -1.79 -18.32 13.22
CA ASP A 197 -0.59 -18.69 12.47
C ASP A 197 0.06 -17.50 11.74
N ILE A 198 -0.69 -16.41 11.56
CA ILE A 198 -0.22 -15.16 10.95
C ILE A 198 0.04 -14.13 12.04
N THR A 199 1.21 -13.49 11.95
CA THR A 199 1.60 -12.40 12.87
C THR A 199 1.54 -11.04 12.18
N GLN A 200 1.53 -9.97 12.97
CA GLN A 200 1.64 -8.59 12.47
C GLN A 200 2.91 -8.38 11.62
N SER A 201 4.02 -9.06 11.98
CA SER A 201 5.27 -9.03 11.23
C SER A 201 5.13 -9.67 9.84
N MET A 202 4.48 -10.84 9.74
CA MET A 202 4.22 -11.51 8.46
C MET A 202 3.35 -10.66 7.53
N ARG A 203 2.33 -9.98 8.08
CA ARG A 203 1.55 -8.98 7.34
C ARG A 203 2.43 -7.85 6.84
N GLY A 204 3.30 -7.28 7.69
CA GLY A 204 4.24 -6.23 7.29
C GLY A 204 5.14 -6.66 6.13
N ILE A 205 5.72 -7.87 6.20
CA ILE A 205 6.55 -8.45 5.13
C ILE A 205 5.76 -8.59 3.82
N LEU A 206 4.51 -9.07 3.89
CA LEU A 206 3.64 -9.18 2.72
C LEU A 206 3.40 -7.79 2.09
N VAL A 207 3.02 -6.80 2.90
CA VAL A 207 2.72 -5.45 2.38
C VAL A 207 3.98 -4.79 1.82
N ASP A 208 5.15 -4.94 2.46
CA ASP A 208 6.43 -4.41 1.96
C ASP A 208 6.74 -4.98 0.57
N TRP A 209 6.57 -6.30 0.38
CA TRP A 209 6.71 -6.91 -0.94
C TRP A 209 5.66 -6.42 -1.95
N LEU A 210 4.40 -6.25 -1.54
CA LEU A 210 3.35 -5.72 -2.42
C LEU A 210 3.61 -4.27 -2.87
N VAL A 211 4.34 -3.47 -2.08
CA VAL A 211 4.82 -2.15 -2.54
C VAL A 211 5.76 -2.31 -3.74
N GLU A 212 6.69 -3.27 -3.70
CA GLU A 212 7.58 -3.57 -4.84
C GLU A 212 6.78 -4.06 -6.05
N VAL A 213 5.81 -4.96 -5.85
CA VAL A 213 4.91 -5.44 -6.91
C VAL A 213 4.15 -4.27 -7.56
N SER A 214 3.66 -3.33 -6.76
CA SER A 214 2.95 -2.16 -7.27
C SER A 214 3.84 -1.26 -8.14
N GLU A 215 5.14 -1.14 -7.80
CA GLU A 215 6.10 -0.38 -8.59
C GLU A 215 6.52 -1.12 -9.88
N GLU A 216 6.65 -2.45 -9.84
CA GLU A 216 7.00 -3.29 -10.99
C GLU A 216 5.89 -3.22 -12.07
N TYR A 217 4.62 -3.30 -11.66
CA TYR A 217 3.47 -3.16 -12.57
C TYR A 217 2.98 -1.73 -12.76
N THR A 218 3.66 -0.75 -12.16
CA THR A 218 3.30 0.68 -12.25
C THR A 218 1.85 0.99 -11.88
N LEU A 219 1.32 0.29 -10.88
CA LEU A 219 -0.06 0.43 -10.42
C LEU A 219 -0.29 1.82 -9.80
N VAL A 220 -1.51 2.33 -9.91
CA VAL A 220 -1.88 3.56 -9.22
C VAL A 220 -1.86 3.34 -7.70
N PRO A 221 -1.55 4.37 -6.89
CA PRO A 221 -1.48 4.21 -5.43
C PRO A 221 -2.76 3.63 -4.85
N ASP A 222 -3.93 4.06 -5.33
CA ASP A 222 -5.25 3.64 -4.85
C ASP A 222 -5.41 2.11 -4.90
N THR A 223 -4.86 1.44 -5.92
CA THR A 223 -4.79 -0.02 -6.03
C THR A 223 -4.07 -0.66 -4.85
N LEU A 224 -2.92 -0.12 -4.44
CA LEU A 224 -2.16 -0.62 -3.28
C LEU A 224 -2.94 -0.40 -1.98
N TYR A 225 -3.53 0.77 -1.77
CA TYR A 225 -4.33 1.05 -0.57
C TYR A 225 -5.54 0.13 -0.47
N LEU A 226 -6.25 -0.09 -1.57
CA LEU A 226 -7.37 -1.02 -1.64
C LEU A 226 -6.91 -2.46 -1.40
N THR A 227 -5.78 -2.88 -1.96
CA THR A 227 -5.18 -4.20 -1.71
C THR A 227 -4.98 -4.45 -0.22
N VAL A 228 -4.34 -3.51 0.49
CA VAL A 228 -4.06 -3.65 1.92
C VAL A 228 -5.35 -3.73 2.74
N TYR A 229 -6.35 -2.90 2.40
CA TYR A 229 -7.68 -3.00 3.01
C TYR A 229 -8.31 -4.37 2.80
N LEU A 230 -8.27 -4.91 1.57
CA LEU A 230 -8.85 -6.21 1.27
C LEU A 230 -8.19 -7.34 2.08
N ILE A 231 -6.86 -7.29 2.20
CA ILE A 231 -6.09 -8.24 3.03
C ILE A 231 -6.55 -8.15 4.50
N ASP A 232 -6.57 -6.94 5.06
CA ASP A 232 -6.89 -6.74 6.48
C ASP A 232 -8.33 -7.14 6.80
N TRP A 233 -9.28 -6.79 5.94
CA TRP A 233 -10.68 -7.14 6.15
C TRP A 233 -10.94 -8.64 5.95
N PHE A 234 -10.21 -9.31 5.05
CA PHE A 234 -10.28 -10.76 4.93
C PHE A 234 -9.74 -11.45 6.18
N LEU A 235 -8.55 -11.06 6.65
CA LEU A 235 -7.93 -11.60 7.87
C LEU A 235 -8.70 -11.23 9.15
N HIS A 236 -9.48 -10.14 9.11
CA HIS A 236 -10.35 -9.75 10.21
C HIS A 236 -11.50 -10.73 10.44
N GLY A 237 -12.01 -11.37 9.39
CA GLY A 237 -13.15 -12.29 9.47
C GLY A 237 -12.81 -13.77 9.27
N ASN A 238 -11.63 -14.08 8.71
CA ASN A 238 -11.28 -15.44 8.29
C ASN A 238 -9.92 -15.84 8.82
N TYR A 239 -9.85 -17.00 9.47
CA TYR A 239 -8.58 -17.64 9.77
C TYR A 239 -7.86 -18.02 8.46
N LEU A 240 -6.56 -17.74 8.38
CA LEU A 240 -5.73 -18.11 7.24
C LEU A 240 -4.40 -18.71 7.71
N GLU A 241 -3.98 -19.77 7.05
CA GLU A 241 -2.67 -20.38 7.27
C GLU A 241 -1.56 -19.56 6.62
N ARG A 242 -0.37 -19.50 7.23
CA ARG A 242 0.74 -18.66 6.76
C ARG A 242 1.15 -18.96 5.31
N GLN A 243 1.04 -20.22 4.86
CA GLN A 243 1.42 -20.63 3.50
C GLN A 243 0.48 -20.04 2.43
N ARG A 244 -0.73 -19.64 2.81
CA ARG A 244 -1.73 -19.01 1.92
C ARG A 244 -1.69 -17.48 1.97
N LEU A 245 -0.87 -16.88 2.83
CA LEU A 245 -0.83 -15.42 3.00
C LEU A 245 -0.37 -14.69 1.73
N GLN A 246 0.65 -15.19 1.02
CA GLN A 246 1.05 -14.58 -0.25
C GLN A 246 -0.01 -14.75 -1.34
N LEU A 247 -0.69 -15.91 -1.39
CA LEU A 247 -1.83 -16.13 -2.28
C LEU A 247 -2.95 -15.11 -2.03
N LEU A 248 -3.31 -14.88 -0.76
CA LEU A 248 -4.27 -13.82 -0.39
C LEU A 248 -3.79 -12.46 -0.92
N GLY A 249 -2.53 -12.11 -0.70
CA GLY A 249 -1.96 -10.83 -1.09
C GLY A 249 -2.05 -10.55 -2.59
N ILE A 250 -1.57 -11.48 -3.43
CA ILE A 250 -1.65 -11.30 -4.89
C ILE A 250 -3.09 -11.30 -5.40
N THR A 251 -3.98 -12.07 -4.76
CA THR A 251 -5.39 -12.13 -5.14
C THR A 251 -6.11 -10.82 -4.80
N CYS A 252 -5.84 -10.27 -3.61
CA CYS A 252 -6.37 -8.95 -3.24
C CYS A 252 -5.86 -7.86 -4.18
N MET A 253 -4.59 -7.94 -4.61
CA MET A 253 -4.04 -6.99 -5.58
C MET A 253 -4.65 -7.15 -6.96
N LEU A 254 -4.90 -8.38 -7.42
CA LEU A 254 -5.64 -8.65 -8.65
C LEU A 254 -7.05 -8.02 -8.60
N ILE A 255 -7.79 -8.22 -7.52
CA ILE A 255 -9.14 -7.65 -7.34
C ILE A 255 -9.07 -6.12 -7.33
N ALA A 256 -8.14 -5.55 -6.57
CA ALA A 256 -7.95 -4.10 -6.51
C ALA A 256 -7.56 -3.53 -7.88
N SER A 257 -6.70 -4.21 -8.64
CA SER A 257 -6.31 -3.80 -9.99
C SER A 257 -7.48 -3.83 -10.95
N LYS A 258 -8.33 -4.88 -10.91
CA LYS A 258 -9.56 -4.93 -11.71
C LYS A 258 -10.53 -3.78 -11.39
N TYR A 259 -10.47 -3.23 -10.18
CA TYR A 259 -11.36 -2.17 -9.72
C TYR A 259 -10.83 -0.76 -10.03
N GLU A 260 -9.54 -0.50 -9.80
CA GLU A 260 -8.95 0.86 -9.88
C GLU A 260 -8.19 1.12 -11.20
N GLU A 261 -7.65 0.09 -11.86
CA GLU A 261 -6.80 0.28 -13.04
C GLU A 261 -7.62 0.34 -14.33
N ILE A 262 -7.23 1.26 -15.23
CA ILE A 262 -7.75 1.28 -16.60
C ILE A 262 -7.35 -0.02 -17.34
N ASN A 263 -6.11 -0.47 -17.11
CA ASN A 263 -5.56 -1.68 -17.70
C ASN A 263 -5.00 -2.58 -16.59
N ALA A 264 -5.87 -3.37 -15.97
CA ALA A 264 -5.47 -4.30 -14.92
C ALA A 264 -4.51 -5.39 -15.44
N PRO A 265 -3.45 -5.76 -14.69
CA PRO A 265 -2.62 -6.91 -15.03
C PRO A 265 -3.43 -8.21 -15.05
N ARG A 266 -3.05 -9.13 -15.95
CA ARG A 266 -3.75 -10.42 -16.06
C ARG A 266 -3.37 -11.36 -14.92
N ILE A 267 -4.20 -12.37 -14.67
CA ILE A 267 -3.95 -13.37 -13.61
C ILE A 267 -2.60 -14.06 -13.80
N GLU A 268 -2.21 -14.32 -15.05
CA GLU A 268 -0.93 -14.94 -15.39
C GLU A 268 0.27 -14.11 -14.91
N GLU A 269 0.14 -12.79 -14.85
CA GLU A 269 1.20 -11.88 -14.37
C GLU A 269 1.36 -12.03 -12.85
N PHE A 270 0.27 -12.15 -12.10
CA PHE A 270 0.31 -12.43 -10.66
C PHE A 270 0.83 -13.84 -10.34
N CYS A 271 0.51 -14.83 -11.17
CA CYS A 271 1.17 -16.15 -11.07
C CYS A 271 2.67 -16.05 -11.34
N PHE A 272 3.06 -15.28 -12.37
CA PHE A 272 4.47 -15.10 -12.74
C PHE A 272 5.30 -14.42 -11.65
N ILE A 273 4.80 -13.34 -11.03
CA ILE A 273 5.57 -12.61 -10.01
C ILE A 273 5.76 -13.40 -8.71
N THR A 274 4.94 -14.43 -8.48
CA THR A 274 5.14 -15.40 -7.39
C THR A 274 6.04 -16.57 -7.77
N ASP A 275 6.81 -16.46 -8.87
CA ASP A 275 7.63 -17.53 -9.44
C ASP A 275 6.81 -18.81 -9.72
N ASN A 276 5.54 -18.62 -10.12
CA ASN A 276 4.55 -19.70 -10.31
C ASN A 276 4.37 -20.59 -9.07
N THR A 277 4.56 -20.03 -7.87
CA THR A 277 4.22 -20.70 -6.61
C THR A 277 2.75 -21.08 -6.57
N TYR A 278 1.90 -20.24 -7.15
CA TYR A 278 0.47 -20.46 -7.25
C TYR A 278 0.02 -20.61 -8.70
N THR A 279 -0.94 -21.51 -8.90
CA THR A 279 -1.60 -21.75 -10.19
C THR A 279 -2.74 -20.76 -10.41
N ARG A 280 -3.14 -20.56 -11.67
CA ARG A 280 -4.29 -19.74 -12.04
C ARG A 280 -5.56 -20.14 -11.28
N ASP A 281 -5.82 -21.44 -11.16
CA ASP A 281 -7.01 -21.97 -10.50
C ASP A 281 -7.02 -21.66 -8.99
N GLN A 282 -5.85 -21.72 -8.33
CA GLN A 282 -5.73 -21.32 -6.93
C GLN A 282 -6.00 -19.83 -6.71
N VAL A 283 -5.56 -18.97 -7.64
CA VAL A 283 -5.84 -17.53 -7.59
C VAL A 283 -7.32 -17.25 -7.81
N LEU A 284 -7.95 -17.93 -8.79
CA LEU A 284 -9.39 -17.80 -9.04
C LEU A 284 -10.25 -18.29 -7.86
N GLU A 285 -9.87 -19.40 -7.25
CA GLU A 285 -10.55 -19.91 -6.06
C GLU A 285 -10.42 -18.94 -4.88
N MET A 286 -9.22 -18.40 -4.66
CA MET A 286 -9.02 -17.38 -3.64
C MET A 286 -9.82 -16.10 -3.95
N GLU A 287 -9.90 -15.70 -5.22
CA GLU A 287 -10.68 -14.53 -5.65
C GLU A 287 -12.16 -14.70 -5.31
N ASN A 288 -12.73 -15.87 -5.59
CA ASN A 288 -14.10 -16.20 -5.21
C ASN A 288 -14.32 -16.12 -3.70
N GLN A 289 -13.41 -16.69 -2.90
CA GLN A 289 -13.49 -16.64 -1.43
C GLN A 289 -13.44 -15.20 -0.90
N VAL A 290 -12.53 -14.38 -1.45
CA VAL A 290 -12.43 -12.97 -1.08
C VAL A 290 -13.73 -12.25 -1.47
N LEU A 291 -14.16 -12.28 -2.73
CA LEU A 291 -15.36 -11.55 -3.16
C LEU A 291 -16.63 -11.97 -2.42
N ALA A 292 -16.77 -13.26 -2.11
CA ALA A 292 -17.87 -13.78 -1.29
C ALA A 292 -17.86 -13.19 0.13
N HIS A 293 -16.70 -13.16 0.80
CA HIS A 293 -16.55 -12.55 2.13
C HIS A 293 -16.94 -11.07 2.14
N PHE A 294 -16.67 -10.35 1.05
CA PHE A 294 -17.04 -8.93 0.94
C PHE A 294 -18.49 -8.72 0.48
N SER A 295 -19.20 -9.78 0.07
CA SER A 295 -20.50 -9.68 -0.63
C SER A 295 -20.42 -8.69 -1.81
N PHE A 296 -19.30 -8.73 -2.54
CA PHE A 296 -18.97 -7.82 -3.65
C PHE A 296 -18.92 -6.31 -3.30
N GLN A 297 -19.06 -5.94 -2.04
CA GLN A 297 -18.91 -4.56 -1.56
C GLN A 297 -17.46 -4.32 -1.13
N ILE A 298 -16.59 -4.18 -2.13
CA ILE A 298 -15.13 -4.10 -1.92
C ILE A 298 -14.61 -2.68 -1.70
N TYR A 299 -15.37 -1.65 -2.09
CA TYR A 299 -14.92 -0.26 -1.97
C TYR A 299 -14.97 0.24 -0.52
N THR A 300 -13.91 0.96 -0.12
CA THR A 300 -13.88 1.75 1.11
C THR A 300 -13.02 3.01 0.90
N PRO A 301 -13.33 4.14 1.56
CA PRO A 301 -12.43 5.28 1.60
C PRO A 301 -11.09 4.92 2.25
N THR A 302 -9.98 5.21 1.56
CA THR A 302 -8.63 4.95 2.07
C THR A 302 -7.96 6.26 2.50
N PRO A 303 -6.84 6.21 3.25
CA PRO A 303 -6.07 7.42 3.54
C PRO A 303 -5.72 8.21 2.27
N LYS A 304 -5.44 7.51 1.14
CA LYS A 304 -5.17 8.16 -0.15
C LYS A 304 -6.37 8.96 -0.68
N THR A 305 -7.59 8.46 -0.48
CA THR A 305 -8.83 9.16 -0.86
C THR A 305 -8.94 10.52 -0.18
N PHE A 306 -8.71 10.58 1.14
CA PHE A 306 -8.75 11.82 1.92
C PHE A 306 -7.57 12.75 1.63
N LEU A 307 -6.38 12.18 1.43
CA LEU A 307 -5.14 12.92 1.23
C LEU A 307 -5.22 13.90 0.06
N ARG A 308 -5.87 13.53 -1.06
CA ARG A 308 -6.02 14.40 -2.24
C ARG A 308 -6.70 15.73 -1.90
N ARG A 309 -7.82 15.69 -1.16
CA ARG A 309 -8.57 16.90 -0.77
C ARG A 309 -7.80 17.72 0.25
N PHE A 310 -7.11 17.07 1.18
CA PHE A 310 -6.34 17.77 2.21
C PHE A 310 -5.07 18.42 1.65
N LEU A 311 -4.41 17.80 0.68
CA LEU A 311 -3.30 18.42 -0.03
C LEU A 311 -3.76 19.67 -0.79
N ARG A 312 -4.95 19.64 -1.41
CA ARG A 312 -5.52 20.82 -2.05
C ARG A 312 -5.75 21.97 -1.05
N ALA A 313 -6.33 21.67 0.11
CA ALA A 313 -6.47 22.63 1.22
C ALA A 313 -5.13 23.16 1.72
N ALA A 314 -4.14 22.29 1.88
CA ALA A 314 -2.80 22.65 2.30
C ALA A 314 -2.06 23.51 1.28
N GLN A 315 -2.36 23.32 -0.01
CA GLN A 315 -1.74 24.05 -1.12
C GLN A 315 -2.36 25.41 -1.35
N ALA A 316 -3.60 25.64 -0.91
CA ALA A 316 -4.26 26.93 -0.99
C ALA A 316 -3.49 28.07 -0.27
N SER A 317 -2.59 27.73 0.66
CA SER A 317 -1.71 28.71 1.32
C SER A 317 -0.45 29.08 0.52
N TYR A 318 -0.16 28.40 -0.59
CA TYR A 318 1.04 28.65 -1.39
C TYR A 318 0.68 29.27 -2.74
N LEU A 319 1.51 30.22 -3.19
CA LEU A 319 1.37 30.85 -4.51
C LEU A 319 1.55 29.85 -5.67
N ARG A 320 2.24 28.73 -5.44
CA ARG A 320 2.44 27.65 -6.40
C ARG A 320 2.32 26.28 -5.73
N PRO A 321 1.75 25.27 -6.42
CA PRO A 321 1.75 23.89 -5.95
C PRO A 321 3.16 23.41 -5.60
N ARG A 322 3.34 22.89 -4.39
CA ARG A 322 4.60 22.32 -3.93
C ARG A 322 4.55 20.80 -4.06
N LEU A 323 5.14 20.27 -5.13
CA LEU A 323 5.19 18.82 -5.39
C LEU A 323 5.87 18.04 -4.24
N GLU A 324 6.87 18.65 -3.58
CA GLU A 324 7.53 18.07 -2.40
C GLU A 324 6.55 17.79 -1.26
N LEU A 325 5.56 18.66 -1.04
CA LEU A 325 4.53 18.47 -0.03
C LEU A 325 3.65 17.26 -0.35
N GLU A 326 3.25 17.11 -1.61
CA GLU A 326 2.45 15.97 -2.06
C GLU A 326 3.22 14.65 -1.94
N CYS A 327 4.47 14.63 -2.39
CA CYS A 327 5.34 13.47 -2.28
C CYS A 327 5.57 13.10 -0.82
N LEU A 328 5.88 14.07 0.04
CA LEU A 328 6.17 13.82 1.46
C LEU A 328 4.92 13.34 2.21
N ALA A 329 3.77 13.96 2.00
CA ALA A 329 2.53 13.48 2.63
C ALA A 329 2.12 12.10 2.12
N SER A 330 2.34 11.80 0.82
CA SER A 330 2.10 10.47 0.25
C SER A 330 3.05 9.42 0.86
N TYR A 331 4.33 9.75 1.00
CA TYR A 331 5.32 8.91 1.69
C TYR A 331 4.89 8.56 3.11
N LEU A 332 4.55 9.58 3.90
CA LEU A 332 4.12 9.41 5.28
C LEU A 332 2.87 8.52 5.38
N THR A 333 1.89 8.78 4.51
CA THR A 333 0.66 7.97 4.47
C THR A 333 0.95 6.52 4.08
N GLU A 334 1.83 6.28 3.09
CA GLU A 334 2.14 4.95 2.60
C GLU A 334 2.96 4.12 3.61
N LEU A 335 3.80 4.77 4.44
CA LEU A 335 4.47 4.10 5.56
C LEU A 335 3.47 3.43 6.51
N THR A 336 2.29 4.03 6.71
CA THR A 336 1.26 3.50 7.62
C THR A 336 0.66 2.18 7.16
N LEU A 337 0.77 1.84 5.87
CA LEU A 337 0.29 0.56 5.35
C LEU A 337 1.05 -0.63 5.91
N ILE A 338 2.33 -0.42 6.24
CA ILE A 338 3.24 -1.46 6.76
C ILE A 338 2.98 -1.71 8.26
N ASP A 339 2.81 -0.65 9.06
CA ASP A 339 2.66 -0.74 10.51
C ASP A 339 1.20 -1.02 10.92
N TYR A 340 0.95 -2.23 11.41
CA TYR A 340 -0.34 -2.70 11.90
C TYR A 340 -0.99 -1.76 12.94
N HIS A 341 -0.19 -1.06 13.76
CA HIS A 341 -0.70 -0.17 14.81
C HIS A 341 -1.50 1.01 14.25
N PHE A 342 -1.31 1.37 12.98
CA PHE A 342 -2.05 2.47 12.36
C PHE A 342 -3.51 2.13 12.06
N LEU A 343 -3.92 0.85 12.13
CA LEU A 343 -5.32 0.46 12.03
C LEU A 343 -6.20 1.08 13.11
N LYS A 344 -5.62 1.56 14.23
CA LYS A 344 -6.34 2.28 15.29
C LYS A 344 -6.73 3.72 14.93
N PHE A 345 -6.17 4.29 13.87
CA PHE A 345 -6.55 5.61 13.37
C PHE A 345 -7.52 5.50 12.18
N LEU A 346 -8.41 6.49 12.04
CA LEU A 346 -9.27 6.58 10.86
C LEU A 346 -8.46 6.98 9.61
N PRO A 347 -8.86 6.53 8.41
CA PRO A 347 -8.24 6.95 7.16
C PRO A 347 -8.10 8.47 7.00
N SER A 348 -9.14 9.24 7.36
CA SER A 348 -9.08 10.71 7.34
C SER A 348 -8.09 11.29 8.35
N VAL A 349 -7.97 10.71 9.55
CA VAL A 349 -7.00 11.14 10.57
C VAL A 349 -5.58 10.89 10.10
N ILE A 350 -5.30 9.73 9.48
CA ILE A 350 -3.99 9.40 8.91
C ILE A 350 -3.61 10.44 7.85
N ALA A 351 -4.51 10.71 6.90
CA ALA A 351 -4.27 11.67 5.83
C ALA A 351 -4.03 13.10 6.35
N ALA A 352 -4.84 13.55 7.32
CA ALA A 352 -4.69 14.86 7.95
C ALA A 352 -3.34 14.99 8.68
N SER A 353 -2.96 13.95 9.44
CA SER A 353 -1.69 13.89 10.17
C SER A 353 -0.48 13.89 9.23
N ALA A 354 -0.57 13.19 8.11
CA ALA A 354 0.47 13.19 7.09
C ALA A 354 0.66 14.58 6.47
N VAL A 355 -0.42 15.31 6.19
CA VAL A 355 -0.34 16.69 5.69
C VAL A 355 0.25 17.62 6.74
N PHE A 356 -0.19 17.51 8.01
CA PHE A 356 0.35 18.30 9.12
C PHE A 356 1.87 18.12 9.22
N LEU A 357 2.32 16.87 9.33
CA LEU A 357 3.73 16.55 9.54
C LEU A 357 4.57 16.90 8.31
N ALA A 358 4.04 16.73 7.10
CA ALA A 358 4.72 17.12 5.87
C ALA A 358 4.92 18.65 5.80
N LYS A 359 3.90 19.45 6.14
CA LYS A 359 4.05 20.91 6.21
C LYS A 359 5.10 21.32 7.23
N TRP A 360 5.04 20.74 8.44
CA TRP A 360 6.02 21.02 9.50
C TRP A 360 7.45 20.64 9.12
N THR A 361 7.62 19.54 8.39
CA THR A 361 8.93 19.08 7.92
C THR A 361 9.53 20.02 6.87
N LEU A 362 8.70 20.59 6.00
CA LEU A 362 9.15 21.45 4.90
C LEU A 362 9.30 22.93 5.31
N ASP A 363 8.47 23.42 6.23
CA ASP A 363 8.43 24.84 6.58
C ASP A 363 7.92 25.05 8.02
N GLN A 364 8.79 25.59 8.87
CA GLN A 364 8.50 25.90 10.29
C GLN A 364 8.21 27.39 10.50
N SER A 365 8.17 28.21 9.45
CA SER A 365 7.94 29.66 9.57
C SER A 365 6.53 30.00 10.02
N ASN A 366 5.57 29.12 9.77
CA ASN A 366 4.16 29.29 10.08
C ASN A 366 3.59 28.03 10.72
N HIS A 367 2.46 28.17 11.42
CA HIS A 367 1.75 27.04 11.98
C HIS A 367 1.32 26.07 10.85
N PRO A 368 1.61 24.75 10.96
CA PRO A 368 1.33 23.79 9.88
C PRO A 368 -0.17 23.56 9.67
N TRP A 369 -0.98 23.82 10.70
CA TRP A 369 -2.44 23.69 10.65
C TRP A 369 -3.09 25.06 10.55
N ASN A 370 -3.58 25.42 9.37
CA ASN A 370 -4.21 26.71 9.11
C ASN A 370 -5.75 26.58 9.11
N PRO A 371 -6.49 27.71 9.16
CA PRO A 371 -7.95 27.68 9.16
C PRO A 371 -8.58 26.95 7.97
N THR A 372 -7.95 26.97 6.80
CA THR A 372 -8.41 26.23 5.61
C THR A 372 -8.34 24.72 5.83
N LEU A 373 -7.27 24.21 6.42
CA LEU A 373 -7.15 22.79 6.77
C LEU A 373 -8.17 22.41 7.84
N GLU A 374 -8.33 23.22 8.89
CA GLU A 374 -9.35 22.96 9.93
C GLU A 374 -10.76 22.92 9.34
N HIS A 375 -11.10 23.84 8.41
CA HIS A 375 -12.39 23.87 7.73
C HIS A 375 -12.66 22.59 6.92
N TYR A 376 -11.74 22.20 6.03
CA TYR A 376 -11.97 21.08 5.11
C TYR A 376 -11.74 19.69 5.72
N THR A 377 -10.94 19.60 6.78
CA THR A 377 -10.69 18.34 7.49
C THR A 377 -11.65 18.13 8.66
N THR A 378 -12.22 19.22 9.20
CA THR A 378 -12.97 19.30 10.46
C THR A 378 -12.19 18.91 11.72
N TYR A 379 -10.88 18.74 11.61
CA TYR A 379 -9.99 18.46 12.74
C TYR A 379 -9.26 19.72 13.19
N LYS A 380 -9.20 19.91 14.50
CA LYS A 380 -8.25 20.83 15.13
C LYS A 380 -6.87 20.20 15.18
N ALA A 381 -5.84 21.03 15.40
CA ALA A 381 -4.50 20.50 15.61
C ALA A 381 -4.46 19.51 16.79
N SER A 382 -5.14 19.83 17.90
CA SER A 382 -5.26 18.99 19.11
C SER A 382 -5.76 17.59 18.81
N ASP A 383 -6.75 17.47 17.92
CA ASP A 383 -7.37 16.19 17.54
C ASP A 383 -6.37 15.26 16.82
N LEU A 384 -5.32 15.82 16.23
CA LEU A 384 -4.31 15.10 15.46
C LEU A 384 -3.04 14.78 16.27
N LYS A 385 -2.93 15.25 17.53
CA LYS A 385 -1.70 15.14 18.32
C LYS A 385 -1.17 13.71 18.38
N ALA A 386 -2.02 12.76 18.78
CA ALA A 386 -1.61 11.37 18.96
C ALA A 386 -1.16 10.70 17.63
N SER A 387 -1.86 10.96 16.53
CA SER A 387 -1.55 10.39 15.22
C SER A 387 -0.33 11.05 14.58
N VAL A 388 -0.14 12.36 14.76
CA VAL A 388 1.06 13.08 14.28
C VAL A 388 2.32 12.61 14.99
N HIS A 389 2.28 12.42 16.31
CA HIS A 389 3.41 11.86 17.06
C HIS A 389 3.73 10.42 16.62
N ALA A 390 2.71 9.55 16.52
CA ALA A 390 2.91 8.19 16.03
C ALA A 390 3.50 8.15 14.61
N LEU A 391 3.10 9.08 13.74
CA LEU A 391 3.59 9.20 12.38
C LEU A 391 5.03 9.72 12.30
N GLN A 392 5.39 10.66 13.18
CA GLN A 392 6.78 11.10 13.33
C GLN A 392 7.68 9.95 13.80
N ASP A 393 7.26 9.19 14.81
CA ASP A 393 8.00 8.01 15.27
C ASP A 393 8.20 6.98 14.14
N LEU A 394 7.15 6.75 13.35
CA LEU A 394 7.21 5.89 12.18
C LEU A 394 8.17 6.45 11.11
N GLN A 395 8.10 7.74 10.80
CA GLN A 395 9.01 8.39 9.83
C GLN A 395 10.47 8.24 10.25
N LEU A 396 10.77 8.52 11.53
CA LEU A 396 12.11 8.45 12.12
C LEU A 396 12.60 7.00 12.35
N ASN A 397 11.74 6.02 12.15
CA ASN A 397 12.02 4.60 12.36
C ASN A 397 12.49 4.28 13.79
N THR A 398 11.86 4.89 14.81
CA THR A 398 12.29 4.76 16.21
C THR A 398 12.29 3.31 16.72
N LYS A 399 11.43 2.46 16.16
CA LYS A 399 11.33 1.02 16.45
C LYS A 399 12.35 0.15 15.68
N GLY A 400 13.15 0.72 14.79
CA GLY A 400 14.15 -0.03 14.00
C GLY A 400 13.54 -1.03 13.02
N CYS A 401 12.42 -0.70 12.38
CA CYS A 401 11.78 -1.58 11.39
C CYS A 401 12.73 -1.82 10.19
N PRO A 402 13.00 -3.09 9.81
CA PRO A 402 13.89 -3.41 8.69
C PRO A 402 13.21 -3.31 7.31
N LEU A 403 11.88 -3.29 7.28
CA LEU A 403 11.08 -3.20 6.05
C LEU A 403 11.28 -1.82 5.41
N SER A 404 11.60 -1.79 4.12
CA SER A 404 12.17 -0.61 3.49
C SER A 404 11.62 -0.28 2.11
N ALA A 405 10.72 -1.08 1.54
CA ALA A 405 10.24 -0.87 0.17
C ALA A 405 9.65 0.53 -0.03
N VAL A 406 8.79 0.98 0.89
CA VAL A 406 8.23 2.36 0.86
C VAL A 406 9.34 3.41 0.95
N ARG A 407 10.31 3.24 1.85
CA ARG A 407 11.41 4.21 2.01
C ARG A 407 12.27 4.26 0.75
N MET A 408 12.56 3.12 0.14
CA MET A 408 13.33 3.01 -1.08
C MET A 408 12.57 3.59 -2.28
N LYS A 409 11.26 3.37 -2.37
CA LYS A 409 10.37 4.01 -3.34
C LYS A 409 10.50 5.53 -3.27
N TYR A 410 10.26 6.14 -2.11
CA TYR A 410 10.25 7.60 -1.96
C TYR A 410 11.65 8.25 -1.83
N ARG A 411 12.73 7.47 -1.86
CA ARG A 411 14.11 7.98 -2.06
C ARG A 411 14.39 8.36 -3.51
N GLN A 412 13.64 7.81 -4.45
CA GLN A 412 13.82 8.07 -5.88
C GLN A 412 13.52 9.54 -6.22
N GLU A 413 14.23 10.08 -7.20
CA GLU A 413 14.11 11.48 -7.63
C GLU A 413 12.70 11.83 -8.15
N LYS A 414 12.00 10.86 -8.77
CA LYS A 414 10.59 11.04 -9.19
C LYS A 414 9.65 11.42 -8.03
N PHE A 415 10.02 11.08 -6.80
CA PHE A 415 9.31 11.45 -5.58
C PHE A 415 10.03 12.53 -4.77
N LYS A 416 10.90 13.33 -5.42
CA LYS A 416 11.68 14.42 -4.79
C LYS A 416 12.56 13.98 -3.63
N SER A 417 12.91 12.70 -3.56
CA SER A 417 13.74 12.12 -2.49
C SER A 417 13.26 12.47 -1.08
N VAL A 418 11.94 12.65 -0.90
CA VAL A 418 11.33 13.10 0.36
C VAL A 418 11.58 12.14 1.52
N ALA A 419 11.88 10.87 1.27
CA ALA A 419 12.24 9.90 2.30
C ALA A 419 13.59 10.17 2.98
N VAL A 420 14.42 11.09 2.43
CA VAL A 420 15.66 11.56 3.07
C VAL A 420 15.39 12.69 4.08
N LEU A 421 14.22 13.34 3.99
CA LEU A 421 13.85 14.42 4.89
C LEU A 421 13.49 13.87 6.27
N MET A 422 13.98 14.55 7.30
CA MET A 422 13.68 14.25 8.69
C MET A 422 12.81 15.34 9.29
N SER A 423 11.70 14.95 9.92
CA SER A 423 10.84 15.89 10.61
C SER A 423 11.54 16.48 11.83
N PRO A 424 11.48 17.81 12.03
CA PRO A 424 11.93 18.46 13.26
C PRO A 424 11.14 17.99 14.48
N LYS A 425 11.68 18.21 15.69
CA LYS A 425 10.98 17.93 16.94
C LYS A 425 9.62 18.65 16.96
N LEU A 426 8.56 17.91 17.27
CA LEU A 426 7.23 18.49 17.48
C LEU A 426 7.20 19.24 18.82
N LEU A 427 6.65 20.46 18.80
CA LEU A 427 6.44 21.28 20.00
C LEU A 427 5.00 21.09 20.49
N ASP A 428 4.80 20.98 21.81
CA ASP A 428 3.46 20.87 22.38
C ASP A 428 2.56 22.06 22.06
N THR A 429 3.15 23.24 21.81
CA THR A 429 2.44 24.46 21.43
C THR A 429 1.78 24.40 20.05
N LEU A 430 2.05 23.35 19.25
CA LEU A 430 1.41 23.14 17.95
C LEU A 430 0.02 22.49 18.05
N PHE A 431 -0.43 22.09 19.24
CA PHE A 431 -1.61 21.23 19.44
C PHE A 431 -2.68 21.84 20.36
#